data_AF-A0A496W3J3-F1
#
_entry.id   AF-A0A496W3J3-F1
#
_cell.length_a   1.000
_cell.length_b   1.000
_cell.length_c   1.000
_cell.angle_alpha   90.00
_cell.angle_beta   90.00
_cell.angle_gamma   90.00
#
_symmetry.space_group_name_H-M   'P 1'
#
loop_
_entity.id
_entity.type
_entity.pdbx_description
1 polymer ?
#
loop_
_entity_poly.entity_id
_entity_poly.type
_entity_poly.pdbx_seq_one_letter_code
_entity_poly.pdbx_strand_id
1 'polypeptide(L)'
;MFSTKLYYLTQHTSYWRRAALLIYKKSHVGLALNPEQKLQFRDDLCQFGMPVEAWIDFRIIADWVSQGLPIPLIAMSDYILSKQYDDGSWSVDGFVPNSGSILRSLELCALLGFGSSDKQIATGLDYLENALINGGLQSPGPIPGAPIEIGTTARCLHTISRLRPDSCAIGKMKNCLENALFVDGDLACWHTDADIASTNEGITGASALALNALLKTGSDVLSLSCVVRWFVCLQNPDGGWSERKGGTSSVDNTFNVLRALKVAFQKGLKVEGLEESIQKGKDYTFDDKHITRKADISRFAMLLRARLLFADDPYSTEIMRVLDTITDRADEWCSPQAHFYNSLLITGLAIAEWLSISRTAGNPYAWSRKNKDKALTFLFDFPVQMPSFYPKSKVGIVENFLNELTTTRLHGLTNFIERSITIQDISAMFLSVLIFFGIYVDSDLIKAIMLPGNTFVYATPLLAIYISWLLLKWRSRPSTLNFISTTLLAAIMAWGLIWWLSLSNDQIETALNNITIGNPEFWRLILFFALFIDIGKRLISRTHLDRLLLDPIEKRLE
;
A
#
# COMPACT_ATOMS: atom_id res chain seq x y z
N MET A 1 17.50 -15.22 6.39
CA MET A 1 17.12 -14.24 7.43
C MET A 1 16.07 -13.21 6.95
N PHE A 2 15.24 -13.54 5.94
CA PHE A 2 14.28 -12.61 5.32
C PHE A 2 12.79 -12.94 5.60
N SER A 3 12.46 -14.08 6.25
CA SER A 3 11.11 -14.66 6.26
C SER A 3 10.10 -14.10 7.29
N THR A 4 10.51 -13.25 8.22
CA THR A 4 9.63 -12.74 9.31
C THR A 4 9.21 -11.28 9.15
N LYS A 5 9.71 -10.61 8.10
CA LYS A 5 9.70 -9.14 7.98
C LYS A 5 8.40 -8.59 7.39
N LEU A 6 7.71 -9.33 6.54
CA LEU A 6 6.60 -8.80 5.74
C LEU A 6 5.22 -8.85 6.44
N TYR A 7 5.05 -9.70 7.44
CA TYR A 7 3.81 -9.78 8.22
C TYR A 7 3.58 -8.52 9.09
N TYR A 8 4.66 -7.88 9.57
CA TYR A 8 4.59 -6.73 10.47
C TYR A 8 4.13 -5.42 9.80
N LEU A 9 4.47 -5.21 8.52
CA LEU A 9 4.18 -3.95 7.81
C LEU A 9 2.67 -3.67 7.66
N THR A 10 1.83 -4.70 7.71
CA THR A 10 0.39 -4.60 7.44
C THR A 10 -0.45 -3.99 8.57
N GLN A 11 0.13 -3.82 9.77
CA GLN A 11 -0.61 -3.36 10.96
C GLN A 11 -0.40 -1.88 11.32
N HIS A 12 0.56 -1.18 10.68
CA HIS A 12 0.93 0.17 11.13
C HIS A 12 1.21 1.18 10.01
N THR A 13 0.12 1.63 9.37
CA THR A 13 0.11 2.63 8.30
C THR A 13 0.76 3.98 8.69
N SER A 14 0.68 4.38 9.95
CA SER A 14 1.24 5.65 10.44
C SER A 14 2.77 5.65 10.53
N TYR A 15 3.40 4.49 10.77
CA TYR A 15 4.86 4.36 10.84
C TYR A 15 5.52 4.45 9.49
N TRP A 16 4.83 4.04 8.43
CA TRP A 16 5.33 4.12 7.06
C TRP A 16 5.71 5.55 6.66
N ARG A 17 4.84 6.54 6.93
CA ARG A 17 5.08 7.95 6.60
C ARG A 17 6.24 8.51 7.42
N ARG A 18 6.27 8.24 8.73
CA ARG A 18 7.33 8.71 9.64
C ARG A 18 8.67 8.05 9.33
N ALA A 19 8.68 6.75 9.03
CA ALA A 19 9.84 5.99 8.61
C ALA A 19 10.39 6.52 7.28
N ALA A 20 9.56 6.67 6.24
CA ALA A 20 10.00 7.21 4.95
C ALA A 20 10.58 8.63 5.08
N LEU A 21 9.92 9.51 5.84
CA LEU A 21 10.41 10.87 6.12
C LEU A 21 11.75 10.85 6.88
N LEU A 22 11.92 9.96 7.86
CA LEU A 22 13.17 9.84 8.62
C LEU A 22 14.29 9.22 7.81
N ILE A 23 14.00 8.19 7.00
CA ILE A 23 14.94 7.60 6.04
C ILE A 23 15.42 8.71 5.13
N TYR A 24 14.53 9.52 4.55
CA TYR A 24 14.93 10.55 3.60
C TYR A 24 15.68 11.73 4.25
N LYS A 25 15.26 12.15 5.45
CA LYS A 25 15.94 13.22 6.20
C LYS A 25 17.34 12.80 6.67
N LYS A 26 17.54 11.52 6.99
CA LYS A 26 18.83 10.96 7.43
C LYS A 26 19.61 10.22 6.33
N SER A 27 19.05 9.97 5.14
CA SER A 27 19.74 9.30 4.01
C SER A 27 20.83 10.15 3.37
N HIS A 28 21.00 11.39 3.82
CA HIS A 28 22.21 12.18 3.61
C HIS A 28 23.42 11.64 4.40
N VAL A 29 23.19 10.70 5.33
CA VAL A 29 24.20 9.88 6.00
C VAL A 29 23.95 8.46 5.48
N GLY A 30 24.87 7.93 4.67
CA GLY A 30 24.66 6.69 3.91
C GLY A 30 24.01 5.56 4.71
N LEU A 31 23.10 4.82 4.05
CA LEU A 31 22.33 3.68 4.57
C LEU A 31 23.17 2.50 5.12
N ALA A 32 24.50 2.66 5.19
CA ALA A 32 25.38 1.88 6.04
C ALA A 32 25.45 2.48 7.45
N LEU A 33 24.29 2.62 8.13
CA LEU A 33 24.32 2.86 9.57
C LEU A 33 25.08 1.69 10.22
N ASN A 34 26.16 2.00 10.92
CA ASN A 34 26.89 0.99 11.69
C ASN A 34 25.94 0.41 12.78
N PRO A 35 26.26 -0.76 13.39
CA PRO A 35 25.38 -1.38 14.37
C PRO A 35 24.98 -0.45 15.54
N GLU A 36 25.85 0.46 15.95
CA GLU A 36 25.60 1.44 17.02
C GLU A 36 24.61 2.52 16.57
N GLN A 37 24.78 3.07 15.36
CA GLN A 37 23.85 4.03 14.76
C GLN A 37 22.47 3.41 14.51
N LYS A 38 22.41 2.11 14.23
CA LYS A 38 21.16 1.34 14.15
C LYS A 38 20.44 1.27 15.50
N LEU A 39 21.18 0.99 16.58
CA LEU A 39 20.64 0.99 17.94
C LEU A 39 20.18 2.39 18.37
N GLN A 40 21.01 3.41 18.15
CA GLN A 40 20.66 4.77 18.49
C GLN A 40 19.46 5.27 17.69
N PHE A 41 19.38 4.91 16.41
CA PHE A 41 18.20 5.25 15.60
C PHE A 41 16.94 4.52 16.08
N ARG A 42 17.04 3.24 16.48
CA ARG A 42 15.93 2.52 17.11
C ARG A 42 15.41 3.27 18.34
N ASP A 43 16.32 3.76 19.19
CA ASP A 43 15.94 4.48 20.39
C ASP A 43 15.41 5.90 20.08
N ASP A 44 15.86 6.51 18.97
CA ASP A 44 15.31 7.76 18.43
C ASP A 44 13.86 7.60 17.91
N LEU A 45 13.42 6.41 17.49
CA LEU A 45 12.04 6.19 16.99
C LEU A 45 10.98 6.62 18.02
N CYS A 46 11.24 6.36 19.30
CA CYS A 46 10.39 6.80 20.40
C CYS A 46 10.25 8.32 20.47
N GLN A 47 11.31 9.08 20.12
CA GLN A 47 11.27 10.55 20.07
C GLN A 47 10.37 11.05 18.92
N PHE A 48 10.13 10.22 17.91
CA PHE A 48 9.18 10.46 16.82
C PHE A 48 7.80 9.85 17.09
N GLY A 49 7.52 9.45 18.34
CA GLY A 49 6.26 8.86 18.74
C GLY A 49 5.97 7.53 18.04
N MET A 50 7.00 6.81 17.62
CA MET A 50 6.89 5.46 17.07
C MET A 50 7.30 4.45 18.13
N PRO A 51 6.61 3.30 18.22
CA PRO A 51 6.96 2.22 19.11
C PRO A 51 8.24 1.56 18.61
N VAL A 52 9.00 0.95 19.52
CA VAL A 52 10.31 0.36 19.21
C VAL A 52 10.18 -0.75 18.16
N GLU A 53 9.04 -1.41 18.12
CA GLU A 53 8.66 -2.47 17.19
C GLU A 53 8.66 -1.99 15.73
N ALA A 54 8.33 -0.71 15.48
CA ALA A 54 8.36 -0.09 14.15
C ALA A 54 9.79 -0.04 13.55
N TRP A 55 10.82 -0.31 14.36
CA TRP A 55 12.19 -0.45 13.87
C TRP A 55 12.36 -1.57 12.86
N ILE A 56 11.57 -2.65 12.97
CA ILE A 56 11.63 -3.76 12.01
C ILE A 56 11.21 -3.25 10.64
N ASP A 57 10.08 -2.54 10.57
CA ASP A 57 9.53 -1.92 9.37
C ASP A 57 10.50 -0.90 8.77
N PHE A 58 11.04 -0.01 9.62
CA PHE A 58 12.04 0.95 9.21
C PHE A 58 13.25 0.28 8.57
N ARG A 59 13.78 -0.78 9.21
CA ARG A 59 14.95 -1.51 8.71
C ARG A 59 14.66 -2.18 7.36
N ILE A 60 13.44 -2.68 7.15
CA ILE A 60 13.03 -3.27 5.86
C ILE A 60 12.99 -2.19 4.78
N ILE A 61 12.30 -1.08 5.05
CA ILE A 61 12.17 0.02 4.09
C ILE A 61 13.56 0.62 3.80
N ALA A 62 14.40 0.82 4.81
CA ALA A 62 15.75 1.32 4.66
C ALA A 62 16.63 0.37 3.83
N ASP A 63 16.51 -0.94 4.05
CA ASP A 63 17.20 -1.96 3.24
C ASP A 63 16.75 -1.88 1.78
N TRP A 64 15.45 -1.81 1.50
CA TRP A 64 14.93 -1.67 0.14
C TRP A 64 15.34 -0.36 -0.54
N VAL A 65 15.29 0.77 0.16
CA VAL A 65 15.79 2.04 -0.35
C VAL A 65 17.29 1.97 -0.61
N SER A 66 18.06 1.26 0.23
CA SER A 66 19.50 1.09 0.04
C SER A 66 19.83 0.24 -1.18
N GLN A 67 18.95 -0.68 -1.54
CA GLN A 67 18.99 -1.45 -2.78
C GLN A 67 18.53 -0.62 -3.99
N GLY A 68 18.16 0.65 -3.79
CA GLY A 68 17.68 1.56 -4.82
C GLY A 68 16.26 1.24 -5.28
N LEU A 69 15.39 0.73 -4.41
CA LEU A 69 13.97 0.56 -4.72
C LEU A 69 13.23 1.91 -4.53
N PRO A 70 12.50 2.39 -5.56
CA PRO A 70 11.60 3.54 -5.45
C PRO A 70 10.55 3.33 -4.35
N ILE A 71 10.27 4.37 -3.57
CA ILE A 71 9.25 4.34 -2.51
C ILE A 71 7.86 3.91 -3.05
N PRO A 72 7.39 4.37 -4.23
CA PRO A 72 6.12 3.89 -4.78
C PRO A 72 6.06 2.39 -4.98
N LEU A 73 7.12 1.76 -5.48
CA LEU A 73 7.17 0.31 -5.67
C LEU A 73 7.19 -0.41 -4.34
N ILE A 74 7.88 0.14 -3.35
CA ILE A 74 7.89 -0.44 -2.02
C ILE A 74 6.48 -0.43 -1.42
N ALA A 75 5.83 0.74 -1.40
CA ALA A 75 4.50 0.90 -0.86
C ALA A 75 3.46 0.05 -1.62
N MET A 76 3.60 -0.06 -2.93
CA MET A 76 2.80 -0.96 -3.75
C MET A 76 3.00 -2.43 -3.37
N SER A 77 4.24 -2.87 -3.17
CA SER A 77 4.55 -4.25 -2.79
C SER A 77 3.95 -4.60 -1.45
N ASP A 78 4.15 -3.71 -0.47
CA ASP A 78 3.57 -3.85 0.85
C ASP A 78 2.04 -3.95 0.80
N TYR A 79 1.40 -3.04 0.05
CA TYR A 79 -0.04 -3.07 -0.16
C TYR A 79 -0.50 -4.39 -0.80
N ILE A 80 0.15 -4.84 -1.87
CA ILE A 80 -0.18 -6.11 -2.55
C ILE A 80 -0.05 -7.29 -1.58
N LEU A 81 1.04 -7.35 -0.82
CA LEU A 81 1.30 -8.42 0.13
C LEU A 81 0.29 -8.39 1.29
N SER A 82 -0.20 -7.21 1.68
CA SER A 82 -1.29 -7.06 2.66
C SER A 82 -2.66 -7.57 2.18
N LYS A 83 -2.81 -7.82 0.87
CA LYS A 83 -4.05 -8.36 0.26
C LYS A 83 -4.03 -9.88 0.11
N GLN A 84 -2.95 -10.54 0.53
CA GLN A 84 -2.89 -11.99 0.56
C GLN A 84 -3.77 -12.52 1.70
N TYR A 85 -4.57 -13.56 1.42
CA TYR A 85 -5.26 -14.34 2.44
C TYR A 85 -4.33 -15.37 3.07
N ASP A 86 -4.75 -15.93 4.21
CA ASP A 86 -3.97 -16.94 4.93
C ASP A 86 -3.72 -18.23 4.11
N ASP A 87 -4.59 -18.54 3.13
CA ASP A 87 -4.43 -19.67 2.22
C ASP A 87 -3.42 -19.42 1.09
N GLY A 88 -2.86 -18.22 1.02
CA GLY A 88 -1.91 -17.82 -0.01
C GLY A 88 -2.55 -17.21 -1.25
N SER A 89 -3.87 -17.11 -1.33
CA SER A 89 -4.56 -16.51 -2.47
C SER A 89 -4.63 -14.98 -2.38
N TRP A 90 -4.91 -14.30 -3.49
CA TRP A 90 -5.10 -12.84 -3.53
C TRP A 90 -6.45 -12.51 -4.15
N SER A 91 -7.18 -11.60 -3.49
CA SER A 91 -8.39 -11.00 -4.04
C SER A 91 -8.24 -9.49 -4.16
N VAL A 92 -8.92 -8.97 -5.17
CA VAL A 92 -9.25 -7.56 -5.31
C VAL A 92 -10.58 -7.36 -4.60
N ASP A 93 -10.65 -6.47 -3.62
CA ASP A 93 -11.90 -5.89 -3.10
C ASP A 93 -13.02 -6.89 -2.71
N GLY A 94 -12.65 -8.06 -2.18
CA GLY A 94 -13.62 -9.05 -1.67
C GLY A 94 -14.23 -9.96 -2.75
N PHE A 95 -13.69 -9.95 -3.96
CA PHE A 95 -14.04 -10.91 -5.01
C PHE A 95 -13.39 -12.29 -4.77
N VAL A 96 -13.81 -13.30 -5.53
CA VAL A 96 -13.17 -14.62 -5.52
C VAL A 96 -11.68 -14.44 -5.89
N PRO A 97 -10.75 -15.14 -5.21
CA PRO A 97 -9.34 -15.06 -5.56
C PRO A 97 -9.10 -15.30 -7.04
N ASN A 98 -8.31 -14.41 -7.65
CA ASN A 98 -8.05 -14.44 -9.09
C ASN A 98 -6.60 -14.86 -9.37
N SER A 99 -6.41 -15.96 -10.09
CA SER A 99 -5.08 -16.48 -10.46
C SER A 99 -4.20 -15.45 -11.18
N GLY A 100 -4.79 -14.61 -12.04
CA GLY A 100 -4.10 -13.50 -12.69
C GLY A 100 -3.55 -12.45 -11.72
N SER A 101 -4.31 -12.09 -10.68
CA SER A 101 -3.85 -11.16 -9.63
C SER A 101 -2.72 -11.77 -8.81
N ILE A 102 -2.81 -13.05 -8.45
CA ILE A 102 -1.76 -13.79 -7.73
C ILE A 102 -0.47 -13.79 -8.55
N LEU A 103 -0.56 -14.18 -9.82
CA LEU A 103 0.60 -14.30 -10.72
C LEU A 103 1.30 -12.96 -10.95
N ARG A 104 0.56 -11.88 -11.20
CA ARG A 104 1.16 -10.54 -11.36
C ARG A 104 1.78 -10.02 -10.07
N SER A 105 1.16 -10.32 -8.93
CA SER A 105 1.71 -9.96 -7.61
C SER A 105 3.04 -10.67 -7.36
N LEU A 106 3.11 -11.98 -7.64
CA LEU A 106 4.34 -12.75 -7.53
C LEU A 106 5.40 -12.31 -8.56
N GLU A 107 5.02 -12.01 -9.80
CA GLU A 107 5.94 -11.48 -10.83
C GLU A 107 6.54 -10.13 -10.39
N LEU A 108 5.72 -9.24 -9.84
CA LEU A 108 6.20 -7.96 -9.31
C LEU A 108 7.18 -8.19 -8.16
N CYS A 109 6.82 -9.05 -7.20
CA CYS A 109 7.71 -9.38 -6.10
C CYS A 109 9.04 -9.98 -6.61
N ALA A 110 8.99 -10.88 -7.60
CA ALA A 110 10.20 -11.45 -8.21
C ALA A 110 11.09 -10.40 -8.89
N LEU A 111 10.51 -9.35 -9.48
CA LEU A 111 11.24 -8.24 -10.09
C LEU A 111 11.90 -7.32 -9.06
N LEU A 112 11.30 -7.21 -7.88
CA LEU A 112 11.82 -6.40 -6.78
C LEU A 112 12.83 -7.14 -5.89
N GLY A 113 13.14 -8.40 -6.23
CA GLY A 113 14.16 -9.21 -5.56
C GLY A 113 13.63 -10.11 -4.44
N PHE A 114 12.30 -10.22 -4.29
CA PHE A 114 11.71 -11.20 -3.40
C PHE A 114 11.85 -12.61 -3.99
N GLY A 115 12.17 -13.57 -3.14
CA GLY A 115 12.36 -14.98 -3.52
C GLY A 115 11.44 -15.91 -2.72
N SER A 116 11.48 -17.20 -3.06
CA SER A 116 10.71 -18.26 -2.39
C SER A 116 11.07 -18.48 -0.91
N SER A 117 12.12 -17.86 -0.40
CA SER A 117 12.42 -17.85 1.04
C SER A 117 11.52 -16.91 1.84
N ASP A 118 10.83 -15.99 1.18
CA ASP A 118 9.82 -15.15 1.83
C ASP A 118 8.55 -15.98 2.08
N LYS A 119 8.03 -15.94 3.31
CA LYS A 119 6.89 -16.79 3.72
C LYS A 119 5.65 -16.50 2.86
N GLN A 120 5.33 -15.24 2.60
CA GLN A 120 4.13 -14.88 1.83
C GLN A 120 4.26 -15.30 0.37
N ILE A 121 5.47 -15.13 -0.21
CA ILE A 121 5.75 -15.61 -1.56
C ILE A 121 5.68 -17.14 -1.62
N ALA A 122 6.24 -17.84 -0.64
CA ALA A 122 6.16 -19.30 -0.56
C ALA A 122 4.72 -19.79 -0.48
N THR A 123 3.90 -19.21 0.41
CA THR A 123 2.47 -19.56 0.55
C THR A 123 1.70 -19.30 -0.75
N GLY A 124 2.00 -18.20 -1.46
CA GLY A 124 1.40 -17.92 -2.76
C GLY A 124 1.78 -18.92 -3.86
N LEU A 125 3.03 -19.36 -3.87
CA LEU A 125 3.50 -20.41 -4.78
C LEU A 125 2.85 -21.76 -4.45
N ASP A 126 2.74 -22.10 -3.17
CA ASP A 126 2.09 -23.34 -2.71
C ASP A 126 0.61 -23.36 -3.11
N TYR A 127 -0.09 -22.23 -2.98
CA TYR A 127 -1.47 -22.09 -3.45
C TYR A 127 -1.59 -22.41 -4.95
N LEU A 128 -0.74 -21.81 -5.78
CA LEU A 128 -0.76 -22.04 -7.23
C LEU A 128 -0.44 -23.49 -7.60
N GLU A 129 0.54 -24.11 -6.94
CA GLU A 129 0.92 -25.50 -7.18
C GLU A 129 -0.21 -26.48 -6.79
N ASN A 130 -0.89 -26.21 -5.67
CA ASN A 130 -2.03 -27.01 -5.21
C ASN A 130 -3.28 -26.80 -6.08
N ALA A 131 -3.40 -25.66 -6.76
CA ALA A 131 -4.51 -25.36 -7.67
C ALA A 131 -4.37 -26.02 -9.05
N LEU A 132 -3.26 -26.72 -9.34
CA LEU A 132 -3.05 -27.37 -10.64
C LEU A 132 -3.95 -28.59 -10.83
N ILE A 133 -4.66 -28.62 -11.96
CA ILE A 133 -5.47 -29.76 -12.41
C ILE A 133 -4.88 -30.26 -13.71
N ASN A 134 -4.40 -31.52 -13.73
CA ASN A 134 -3.68 -32.10 -14.87
C ASN A 134 -2.50 -31.24 -15.37
N GLY A 135 -1.88 -30.49 -14.46
CA GLY A 135 -0.79 -29.56 -14.77
C GLY A 135 -1.22 -28.20 -15.30
N GLY A 136 -2.52 -27.95 -15.50
CA GLY A 136 -3.06 -26.66 -15.90
C GLY A 136 -3.70 -25.89 -14.75
N LEU A 137 -3.81 -24.57 -14.89
CA LEU A 137 -4.61 -23.72 -14.01
C LEU A 137 -5.94 -23.36 -14.64
N GLN A 138 -6.96 -23.28 -13.81
CA GLN A 138 -8.28 -22.74 -14.16
C GLN A 138 -8.30 -21.22 -13.92
N SER A 139 -9.18 -20.51 -14.63
CA SER A 139 -9.42 -19.07 -14.49
C SER A 139 -10.93 -18.80 -14.39
N PRO A 140 -11.41 -17.92 -13.49
CA PRO A 140 -10.65 -17.00 -12.63
C PRO A 140 -10.04 -17.64 -11.36
N GLY A 141 -10.28 -18.90 -11.06
CA GLY A 141 -9.70 -19.60 -9.91
C GLY A 141 -10.01 -21.10 -9.99
N PRO A 142 -9.70 -21.89 -8.94
CA PRO A 142 -10.03 -23.31 -8.88
C PRO A 142 -11.54 -23.51 -8.72
N ILE A 143 -12.30 -23.20 -9.78
CA ILE A 143 -13.72 -23.46 -9.86
C ILE A 143 -13.86 -24.89 -10.42
N PRO A 144 -14.40 -25.86 -9.64
CA PRO A 144 -14.55 -27.22 -10.13
C PRO A 144 -15.27 -27.25 -11.49
N GLY A 145 -14.64 -27.90 -12.47
CA GLY A 145 -15.17 -28.02 -13.83
C GLY A 145 -14.87 -26.85 -14.78
N ALA A 146 -14.24 -25.75 -14.33
CA ALA A 146 -13.75 -24.73 -15.26
C ALA A 146 -12.67 -25.30 -16.20
N PRO A 147 -12.61 -24.85 -17.47
CA PRO A 147 -11.55 -25.29 -18.38
C PRO A 147 -10.17 -24.82 -17.88
N ILE A 148 -9.14 -25.57 -18.29
CA ILE A 148 -7.76 -25.14 -18.12
C ILE A 148 -7.53 -23.95 -19.06
N GLU A 149 -7.05 -22.83 -18.51
CA GLU A 149 -6.74 -21.63 -19.27
C GLU A 149 -5.23 -21.55 -19.55
N ILE A 150 -4.88 -21.52 -20.83
CA ILE A 150 -3.49 -21.65 -21.30
C ILE A 150 -2.63 -20.45 -20.88
N GLY A 151 -3.14 -19.22 -20.96
CA GLY A 151 -2.40 -18.01 -20.62
C GLY A 151 -2.00 -17.96 -19.15
N THR A 152 -2.90 -18.32 -18.24
CA THR A 152 -2.70 -18.40 -16.80
C THR A 152 -1.72 -19.53 -16.47
N THR A 153 -1.89 -20.71 -17.10
CA THR A 153 -0.96 -21.83 -16.94
C THR A 153 0.46 -21.44 -17.37
N ALA A 154 0.61 -20.77 -18.51
CA ALA A 154 1.90 -20.31 -19.01
C ALA A 154 2.54 -19.22 -18.12
N ARG A 155 1.75 -18.28 -17.61
CA ARG A 155 2.22 -17.28 -16.62
C ARG A 155 2.65 -17.95 -15.32
N CYS A 156 1.94 -18.97 -14.86
CA CYS A 156 2.31 -19.75 -13.69
C CYS A 156 3.62 -20.50 -13.91
N LEU A 157 3.77 -21.18 -15.05
CA LEU A 157 5.03 -21.82 -15.43
C LEU A 157 6.19 -20.82 -15.42
N HIS A 158 6.00 -19.63 -16.01
CA HIS A 158 7.02 -18.59 -16.02
C HIS A 158 7.37 -18.09 -14.60
N THR A 159 6.36 -17.92 -13.75
CA THR A 159 6.53 -17.38 -12.40
C THR A 159 7.19 -18.39 -11.47
N ILE A 160 6.69 -19.63 -11.44
CA ILE A 160 7.24 -20.72 -10.61
C ILE A 160 8.65 -21.07 -11.06
N SER A 161 8.93 -21.20 -12.36
CA SER A 161 10.30 -21.50 -12.82
C SER A 161 11.34 -20.44 -12.43
N ARG A 162 10.92 -19.19 -12.24
CA ARG A 162 11.79 -18.11 -11.76
C ARG A 162 11.97 -18.13 -10.24
N LEU A 163 10.89 -18.33 -9.48
CA LEU A 163 10.91 -18.22 -8.01
C LEU A 163 11.26 -19.53 -7.30
N ARG A 164 10.97 -20.67 -7.92
CA ARG A 164 11.12 -22.03 -7.39
C ARG A 164 11.52 -22.99 -8.53
N PRO A 165 12.76 -22.87 -9.08
CA PRO A 165 13.21 -23.61 -10.26
C PRO A 165 13.21 -25.13 -10.10
N ASP A 166 13.26 -25.64 -8.86
CA ASP A 166 13.26 -27.06 -8.55
C ASP A 166 11.84 -27.65 -8.35
N SER A 167 10.79 -26.86 -8.61
CA SER A 167 9.41 -27.32 -8.43
C SER A 167 9.03 -28.43 -9.41
N CYS A 168 8.46 -29.53 -8.90
CA CYS A 168 7.90 -30.60 -9.73
C CYS A 168 6.70 -30.15 -10.56
N ALA A 169 6.06 -29.03 -10.20
CA ALA A 169 4.96 -28.43 -10.96
C ALA A 169 5.38 -27.95 -12.35
N ILE A 170 6.66 -27.59 -12.54
CA ILE A 170 7.20 -27.11 -13.82
C ILE A 170 7.01 -28.16 -14.91
N GLY A 171 7.39 -29.42 -14.64
CA GLY A 171 7.22 -30.51 -15.62
C GLY A 171 5.75 -30.77 -15.96
N LYS A 172 4.86 -30.70 -14.96
CA LYS A 172 3.41 -30.87 -15.16
C LYS A 172 2.83 -29.77 -16.06
N MET A 173 3.18 -28.51 -15.81
CA MET A 173 2.72 -27.37 -16.60
C MET A 173 3.28 -27.40 -18.03
N LYS A 174 4.56 -27.76 -18.22
CA LYS A 174 5.14 -27.94 -19.56
C LYS A 174 4.37 -28.98 -20.36
N ASN A 175 4.17 -30.16 -19.79
CA ASN A 175 3.42 -31.24 -20.43
C ASN A 175 1.98 -30.81 -20.76
N CYS A 176 1.32 -30.08 -19.86
CA CYS A 176 -0.02 -29.55 -20.10
C CYS A 176 -0.06 -28.61 -21.32
N LEU A 177 0.86 -27.64 -21.39
CA LEU A 177 0.95 -26.70 -22.51
C LEU A 177 1.32 -27.41 -23.82
N GLU A 178 2.27 -28.34 -23.81
CA GLU A 178 2.70 -29.08 -24.99
C GLU A 178 1.58 -29.97 -25.53
N ASN A 179 0.81 -30.64 -24.67
CA ASN A 179 -0.33 -31.45 -25.07
C ASN A 179 -1.53 -30.63 -25.57
N ALA A 180 -1.63 -29.37 -25.15
CA ALA A 180 -2.69 -28.45 -25.59
C ALA A 180 -2.34 -27.69 -26.89
N LEU A 181 -1.15 -27.91 -27.46
CA LEU A 181 -0.73 -27.26 -28.69
C LEU A 181 -1.55 -27.80 -29.87
N PHE A 182 -2.28 -26.91 -30.56
CA PHE A 182 -2.97 -27.23 -31.80
C PHE A 182 -2.02 -27.04 -32.98
N VAL A 183 -1.87 -28.06 -33.82
CA VAL A 183 -0.98 -28.06 -34.99
C VAL A 183 -1.82 -28.23 -36.26
N ASP A 184 -1.67 -27.30 -37.20
CA ASP A 184 -2.29 -27.32 -38.52
C ASP A 184 -1.21 -27.11 -39.59
N GLY A 185 -0.78 -28.21 -40.22
CA GLY A 185 0.31 -28.21 -41.18
C GLY A 185 1.63 -27.75 -40.57
N ASP A 186 2.17 -26.64 -41.07
CA ASP A 186 3.44 -26.04 -40.61
C ASP A 186 3.24 -24.92 -39.57
N LEU A 187 2.00 -24.68 -39.14
CA LEU A 187 1.58 -23.68 -38.17
C LEU A 187 1.09 -24.36 -36.88
N ALA A 188 1.28 -23.68 -35.76
CA ALA A 188 0.72 -24.14 -34.48
C ALA A 188 0.34 -22.97 -33.57
N CYS A 189 -0.64 -23.18 -32.70
CA CYS A 189 -1.11 -22.17 -31.76
C CYS A 189 -1.82 -22.81 -30.56
N TRP A 190 -2.16 -21.97 -29.58
CA TRP A 190 -3.02 -22.35 -28.47
C TRP A 190 -4.34 -21.61 -28.53
N HIS A 191 -5.40 -22.28 -28.08
CA HIS A 191 -6.72 -21.70 -27.82
C HIS A 191 -6.83 -21.25 -26.35
N THR A 192 -7.85 -20.46 -26.01
CA THR A 192 -8.10 -20.06 -24.61
C THR A 192 -8.62 -21.22 -23.76
N ASP A 193 -9.53 -22.02 -24.33
CA ASP A 193 -10.14 -23.18 -23.68
C ASP A 193 -9.94 -24.43 -24.53
N ALA A 194 -9.73 -25.57 -23.87
CA ALA A 194 -9.68 -26.88 -24.54
C ALA A 194 -10.98 -27.20 -25.33
N ASP A 195 -12.13 -26.67 -24.91
CA ASP A 195 -13.44 -26.93 -25.52
C ASP A 195 -13.77 -26.01 -26.72
N ILE A 196 -13.04 -24.89 -26.93
CA ILE A 196 -13.26 -23.97 -28.06
C ILE A 196 -12.53 -24.45 -29.35
N ALA A 197 -11.94 -25.65 -29.30
CA ALA A 197 -11.37 -26.34 -30.47
C ALA A 197 -12.33 -26.41 -31.69
N SER A 198 -13.64 -26.22 -31.50
CA SER A 198 -14.61 -26.15 -32.60
C SER A 198 -14.38 -25.01 -33.60
N THR A 199 -13.70 -23.92 -33.21
CA THR A 199 -13.43 -22.79 -34.11
C THR A 199 -12.09 -22.90 -34.84
N ASN A 200 -11.19 -23.81 -34.42
CA ASN A 200 -9.79 -23.88 -34.86
C ASN A 200 -9.05 -22.52 -34.84
N GLU A 201 -9.54 -21.52 -34.09
CA GLU A 201 -8.98 -20.17 -34.11
C GLU A 201 -8.03 -19.97 -32.92
N GLY A 202 -6.73 -19.92 -33.19
CA GLY A 202 -5.70 -19.65 -32.18
C GLY A 202 -5.81 -18.24 -31.58
N ILE A 203 -5.45 -18.12 -30.31
CA ILE A 203 -5.46 -16.85 -29.57
C ILE A 203 -4.02 -16.35 -29.40
N THR A 204 -3.71 -15.16 -29.89
CA THR A 204 -2.33 -14.64 -29.92
C THR A 204 -1.76 -14.43 -28.53
N GLY A 205 -2.55 -13.85 -27.61
CA GLY A 205 -2.13 -13.59 -26.24
C GLY A 205 -1.76 -14.87 -25.47
N ALA A 206 -2.64 -15.88 -25.51
CA ALA A 206 -2.39 -17.18 -24.87
C ALA A 206 -1.18 -17.89 -25.50
N SER A 207 -1.13 -17.91 -26.84
CA SER A 207 -0.03 -18.54 -27.58
C SER A 207 1.31 -17.89 -27.28
N ALA A 208 1.35 -16.56 -27.14
CA ALA A 208 2.60 -15.83 -26.90
C ALA A 208 3.11 -16.08 -25.48
N LEU A 209 2.20 -16.13 -24.50
CA LEU A 209 2.55 -16.49 -23.13
C LEU A 209 3.09 -17.93 -23.06
N ALA A 210 2.41 -18.89 -23.70
CA ALA A 210 2.81 -20.30 -23.74
C ALA A 210 4.18 -20.48 -24.41
N LEU A 211 4.37 -19.94 -25.62
CA LEU A 211 5.64 -19.97 -26.34
C LEU A 211 6.79 -19.40 -25.49
N ASN A 212 6.60 -18.22 -24.91
CA ASN A 212 7.60 -17.57 -24.07
C ASN A 212 7.94 -18.42 -22.83
N ALA A 213 6.94 -19.02 -22.17
CA ALA A 213 7.16 -19.87 -20.99
C ALA A 213 7.92 -21.16 -21.34
N LEU A 214 7.54 -21.85 -22.41
CA LEU A 214 8.19 -23.08 -22.88
C LEU A 214 9.64 -22.83 -23.31
N LEU A 215 9.90 -21.76 -24.07
CA LEU A 215 11.27 -21.40 -24.48
C LEU A 215 12.16 -21.04 -23.29
N LYS A 216 11.64 -20.33 -22.28
CA LYS A 216 12.40 -19.97 -21.07
C LYS A 216 12.67 -21.16 -20.15
N THR A 217 11.79 -22.16 -20.15
CA THR A 217 11.94 -23.39 -19.35
C THR A 217 12.59 -24.55 -20.13
N GLY A 218 13.16 -24.25 -21.30
CA GLY A 218 13.98 -25.19 -22.07
C GLY A 218 13.21 -26.36 -22.66
N SER A 219 11.97 -26.16 -23.10
CA SER A 219 11.33 -27.12 -24.02
C SER A 219 12.10 -27.21 -25.34
N ASP A 220 11.91 -28.30 -26.07
CA ASP A 220 12.54 -28.49 -27.39
C ASP A 220 12.15 -27.32 -28.31
N VAL A 221 13.18 -26.64 -28.80
CA VAL A 221 13.08 -25.42 -29.59
C VAL A 221 12.54 -25.71 -30.99
N LEU A 222 12.85 -26.88 -31.55
CA LEU A 222 12.50 -27.20 -32.95
C LEU A 222 11.00 -27.35 -33.15
N SER A 223 10.31 -27.97 -32.18
CA SER A 223 8.85 -28.15 -32.20
C SER A 223 8.07 -26.84 -32.05
N LEU A 224 8.71 -25.75 -31.62
CA LEU A 224 8.08 -24.45 -31.42
C LEU A 224 8.23 -23.49 -32.61
N SER A 225 8.97 -23.89 -33.64
CA SER A 225 9.15 -23.08 -34.87
C SER A 225 7.86 -22.84 -35.65
N CYS A 226 6.91 -23.79 -35.61
CA CYS A 226 5.59 -23.65 -36.22
C CYS A 226 4.72 -22.57 -35.54
N VAL A 227 4.88 -22.36 -34.23
CA VAL A 227 4.20 -21.26 -33.52
C VAL A 227 4.77 -19.90 -33.94
N VAL A 228 6.09 -19.82 -34.08
CA VAL A 228 6.75 -18.60 -34.56
C VAL A 228 6.30 -18.27 -35.99
N ARG A 229 6.24 -19.26 -36.89
CA ARG A 229 5.66 -19.09 -38.23
C ARG A 229 4.22 -18.59 -38.16
N TRP A 230 3.41 -19.15 -37.27
CA TRP A 230 2.03 -18.71 -37.08
C TRP A 230 1.94 -17.22 -36.70
N PHE A 231 2.79 -16.73 -35.79
CA PHE A 231 2.84 -15.29 -35.47
C PHE A 231 3.26 -14.42 -36.65
N VAL A 232 4.25 -14.84 -37.44
CA VAL A 232 4.70 -14.11 -38.64
C VAL A 232 3.55 -13.99 -39.64
N CYS A 233 2.85 -15.10 -39.91
CA CYS A 233 1.72 -15.13 -40.85
C CYS A 233 0.49 -14.34 -40.36
N LEU A 234 0.32 -14.19 -39.05
CA LEU A 234 -0.84 -13.54 -38.43
C LEU A 234 -0.66 -12.03 -38.23
N GLN A 235 0.55 -11.50 -38.45
CA GLN A 235 0.83 -10.08 -38.25
C GLN A 235 -0.03 -9.22 -39.19
N ASN A 236 -0.67 -8.19 -38.64
CA ASN A 236 -1.49 -7.27 -39.42
C ASN A 236 -0.62 -6.36 -40.30
N PRO A 237 -1.20 -5.74 -41.36
CA PRO A 237 -0.46 -4.81 -42.23
C PRO A 237 0.13 -3.59 -41.50
N ASP A 238 -0.44 -3.21 -40.35
CA ASP A 238 0.07 -2.12 -39.50
C ASP A 238 1.28 -2.53 -38.63
N GLY A 239 1.71 -3.79 -38.71
CA GLY A 239 2.83 -4.35 -37.96
C GLY A 239 2.44 -4.88 -36.57
N GLY A 240 1.22 -4.61 -36.09
CA GLY A 240 0.75 -5.10 -34.81
C GLY A 240 0.11 -6.49 -34.89
N TRP A 241 -0.31 -6.98 -33.71
CA TRP A 241 -1.13 -8.19 -33.59
C TRP A 241 -2.42 -7.88 -32.85
N SER A 242 -3.50 -8.44 -33.37
CA SER A 242 -4.80 -8.54 -32.71
C SER A 242 -4.88 -9.81 -31.87
N GLU A 243 -5.95 -9.97 -31.08
CA GLU A 243 -6.17 -11.19 -30.30
C GLU A 243 -6.46 -12.41 -31.18
N ARG A 244 -7.15 -12.15 -32.30
CA ARG A 244 -7.67 -13.12 -33.27
C ARG A 244 -7.37 -12.67 -34.69
N LYS A 245 -7.45 -13.58 -35.66
CA LYS A 245 -7.13 -13.28 -37.06
C LYS A 245 -8.08 -12.24 -37.64
N GLY A 246 -7.52 -11.22 -38.30
CA GLY A 246 -8.29 -10.15 -38.92
C GLY A 246 -8.87 -9.10 -37.95
N GLY A 247 -8.58 -9.22 -36.65
CA GLY A 247 -8.95 -8.20 -35.66
C GLY A 247 -8.05 -6.95 -35.75
N THR A 248 -8.44 -5.91 -35.03
CA THR A 248 -7.61 -4.70 -34.87
C THR A 248 -6.42 -4.98 -33.95
N SER A 249 -5.23 -4.54 -34.35
CA SER A 249 -4.02 -4.65 -33.55
C SER A 249 -4.19 -3.95 -32.19
N SER A 250 -3.62 -4.54 -31.14
CA SER A 250 -3.58 -3.94 -29.80
C SER A 250 -2.15 -3.88 -29.26
N VAL A 251 -1.86 -2.88 -28.42
CA VAL A 251 -0.54 -2.75 -27.79
C VAL A 251 -0.24 -3.97 -26.90
N ASP A 252 -1.24 -4.48 -26.18
CA ASP A 252 -1.07 -5.58 -25.24
C ASP A 252 -0.71 -6.89 -25.95
N ASN A 253 -1.43 -7.24 -27.01
CA ASN A 253 -1.14 -8.45 -27.80
C ASN A 253 0.18 -8.31 -28.53
N THR A 254 0.44 -7.14 -29.13
CA THR A 254 1.70 -6.86 -29.81
C THR A 254 2.90 -7.00 -28.85
N PHE A 255 2.80 -6.46 -27.63
CA PHE A 255 3.84 -6.64 -26.60
C PHE A 255 4.08 -8.10 -26.26
N ASN A 256 3.01 -8.88 -25.99
CA ASN A 256 3.15 -10.29 -25.63
C ASN A 256 3.81 -11.09 -26.75
N VAL A 257 3.39 -10.87 -28.00
CA VAL A 257 3.97 -11.53 -29.18
C VAL A 257 5.44 -11.12 -29.35
N LEU A 258 5.76 -9.83 -29.30
CA LEU A 258 7.16 -9.36 -29.38
C LEU A 258 8.05 -9.97 -28.30
N ARG A 259 7.55 -10.11 -27.06
CA ARG A 259 8.28 -10.76 -25.96
C ARG A 259 8.60 -12.22 -26.31
N ALA A 260 7.64 -12.96 -26.86
CA ALA A 260 7.84 -14.35 -27.26
C ALA A 260 8.79 -14.48 -28.46
N LEU A 261 8.61 -13.65 -29.49
CA LEU A 261 9.45 -13.65 -30.70
C LEU A 261 10.89 -13.25 -30.39
N LYS A 262 11.12 -12.27 -29.49
CA LYS A 262 12.47 -11.91 -29.05
C LYS A 262 13.16 -13.09 -28.37
N VAL A 263 12.48 -13.80 -27.48
CA VAL A 263 13.04 -14.98 -26.81
C VAL A 263 13.32 -16.10 -27.83
N ALA A 264 12.43 -16.32 -28.79
CA ALA A 264 12.64 -17.27 -29.88
C ALA A 264 13.89 -16.92 -30.71
N PHE A 265 14.03 -15.66 -31.11
CA PHE A 265 15.19 -15.17 -31.83
C PHE A 265 16.48 -15.37 -31.05
N GLN A 266 16.50 -15.03 -29.75
CA GLN A 266 17.65 -15.22 -28.86
C GLN A 266 18.01 -16.71 -28.65
N LYS A 267 17.03 -17.61 -28.76
CA LYS A 267 17.24 -19.07 -28.72
C LYS A 267 17.69 -19.64 -30.06
N GLY A 268 17.87 -18.81 -31.08
CA GLY A 268 18.39 -19.20 -32.39
C GLY A 268 17.36 -19.87 -33.30
N LEU A 269 16.05 -19.68 -33.05
CA LEU A 269 15.02 -20.17 -33.97
C LEU A 269 15.15 -19.42 -35.30
N LYS A 270 15.37 -20.17 -36.38
CA LYS A 270 15.46 -19.65 -37.75
C LYS A 270 14.13 -19.84 -38.45
N VAL A 271 13.28 -18.82 -38.40
CA VAL A 271 12.00 -18.77 -39.11
C VAL A 271 12.03 -17.62 -40.10
N GLU A 272 11.64 -17.90 -41.34
CA GLU A 272 11.54 -16.88 -42.39
C GLU A 272 10.59 -15.75 -41.95
N GLY A 273 11.00 -14.50 -42.18
CA GLY A 273 10.23 -13.32 -41.78
C GLY A 273 10.27 -12.95 -40.28
N LEU A 274 10.92 -13.74 -39.42
CA LEU A 274 10.95 -13.47 -37.97
C LEU A 274 11.53 -12.10 -37.61
N GLU A 275 12.71 -11.76 -38.13
CA GLU A 275 13.36 -10.47 -37.85
C GLU A 275 12.53 -9.29 -38.37
N GLU A 276 11.97 -9.42 -39.58
CA GLU A 276 11.10 -8.41 -40.18
C GLU A 276 9.83 -8.22 -39.35
N SER A 277 9.19 -9.31 -38.90
CA SER A 277 8.01 -9.24 -38.04
C SER A 277 8.31 -8.60 -36.69
N ILE A 278 9.44 -8.91 -36.07
CA ILE A 278 9.89 -8.23 -34.85
C ILE A 278 10.05 -6.73 -35.10
N GLN A 279 10.69 -6.34 -36.21
CA GLN A 279 10.90 -4.93 -36.52
C GLN A 279 9.58 -4.19 -36.78
N LYS A 280 8.65 -4.75 -37.56
CA LYS A 280 7.32 -4.17 -37.78
C LYS A 280 6.52 -4.01 -36.47
N GLY A 281 6.61 -4.99 -35.57
CA GLY A 281 5.97 -4.90 -34.26
C GLY A 281 6.59 -3.84 -33.36
N LYS A 282 7.91 -3.66 -33.42
CA LYS A 282 8.59 -2.53 -32.78
C LYS A 282 8.08 -1.21 -33.35
N ASP A 283 8.07 -1.07 -34.66
CA ASP A 283 7.60 0.16 -35.33
C ASP A 283 6.16 0.49 -34.91
N TYR A 284 5.28 -0.51 -34.86
CA TYR A 284 3.92 -0.36 -34.32
C TYR A 284 3.93 0.15 -32.89
N THR A 285 4.63 -0.50 -31.96
CA THR A 285 4.63 -0.10 -30.52
C THR A 285 5.36 1.21 -30.23
N PHE A 286 6.29 1.62 -31.10
CA PHE A 286 7.06 2.84 -30.94
C PHE A 286 6.38 4.04 -31.59
N ASP A 287 5.36 3.81 -32.43
CA ASP A 287 4.55 4.87 -33.04
C ASP A 287 3.91 5.79 -31.98
N ASP A 288 4.25 7.07 -32.09
CA ASP A 288 3.76 8.13 -31.21
C ASP A 288 2.23 8.27 -31.22
N LYS A 289 1.52 7.75 -32.24
CA LYS A 289 0.05 7.71 -32.27
C LYS A 289 -0.55 6.93 -31.09
N HIS A 290 0.24 6.08 -30.43
CA HIS A 290 -0.19 5.34 -29.26
C HIS A 290 -0.04 6.13 -27.95
N ILE A 291 0.75 7.20 -27.95
CA ILE A 291 0.92 8.14 -26.82
C ILE A 291 -0.15 9.23 -26.94
N THR A 292 -1.40 8.88 -26.64
CA THR A 292 -2.50 9.86 -26.61
C THR A 292 -2.90 10.16 -25.17
N ARG A 293 -3.24 11.43 -24.88
CA ARG A 293 -3.71 11.83 -23.54
C ARG A 293 -4.97 11.08 -23.06
N LYS A 294 -5.72 10.44 -23.96
CA LYS A 294 -6.94 9.70 -23.66
C LYS A 294 -6.71 8.21 -23.39
N ALA A 295 -5.50 7.69 -23.59
CA ALA A 295 -5.20 6.29 -23.34
C ALA A 295 -5.24 5.98 -21.83
N ASP A 296 -5.65 4.77 -21.46
CA ASP A 296 -5.54 4.27 -20.09
C ASP A 296 -4.07 4.14 -19.65
N ILE A 297 -3.80 4.30 -18.35
CA ILE A 297 -2.47 4.10 -17.75
C ILE A 297 -1.91 2.70 -18.03
N SER A 298 -2.77 1.69 -18.10
CA SER A 298 -2.39 0.30 -18.45
C SER A 298 -1.66 0.24 -19.80
N ARG A 299 -2.15 0.98 -20.80
CA ARG A 299 -1.54 1.07 -22.13
C ARG A 299 -0.15 1.72 -22.06
N PHE A 300 0.02 2.78 -21.28
CA PHE A 300 1.34 3.41 -21.10
C PHE A 300 2.33 2.48 -20.42
N ALA A 301 1.89 1.75 -19.40
CA ALA A 301 2.71 0.73 -18.77
C ALA A 301 3.14 -0.36 -19.76
N MET A 302 2.25 -0.81 -20.64
CA MET A 302 2.57 -1.80 -21.67
C MET A 302 3.49 -1.25 -22.77
N LEU A 303 3.34 0.02 -23.17
CA LEU A 303 4.28 0.72 -24.05
C LEU A 303 5.68 0.81 -23.41
N LEU A 304 5.77 1.13 -22.12
CA LEU A 304 7.04 1.17 -21.40
C LEU A 304 7.73 -0.20 -21.45
N ARG A 305 6.99 -1.28 -21.14
CA ARG A 305 7.53 -2.65 -21.20
C ARG A 305 7.96 -3.04 -22.61
N ALA A 306 7.19 -2.69 -23.64
CA ALA A 306 7.55 -2.93 -25.03
C ALA A 306 8.83 -2.21 -25.46
N ARG A 307 9.00 -0.95 -25.03
CA ARG A 307 10.21 -0.18 -25.32
C ARG A 307 11.43 -0.75 -24.60
N LEU A 308 11.28 -1.08 -23.31
CA LEU A 308 12.33 -1.73 -22.52
C LEU A 308 12.76 -3.09 -23.08
N LEU A 309 11.85 -3.80 -23.74
CA LEU A 309 12.16 -5.07 -24.37
C LEU A 309 13.23 -4.93 -25.46
N PHE A 310 13.41 -3.78 -26.10
CA PHE A 310 14.38 -3.59 -27.20
C PHE A 310 15.38 -2.46 -26.98
N ALA A 311 15.38 -1.83 -25.81
CA ALA A 311 16.27 -0.72 -25.52
C ALA A 311 17.64 -1.20 -25.08
N ASP A 312 18.68 -0.62 -25.69
CA ASP A 312 20.06 -0.72 -25.22
C ASP A 312 20.32 0.24 -24.05
N ASP A 313 19.62 1.38 -24.02
CA ASP A 313 19.69 2.39 -22.97
C ASP A 313 18.32 2.56 -22.29
N PRO A 314 18.17 2.20 -20.99
CA PRO A 314 16.93 2.41 -20.25
C PRO A 314 16.60 3.88 -19.97
N TYR A 315 17.50 4.81 -20.31
CA TYR A 315 17.32 6.25 -20.18
C TYR A 315 17.13 6.95 -21.53
N SER A 316 16.84 6.20 -22.60
CA SER A 316 16.53 6.79 -23.90
C SER A 316 15.36 7.77 -23.79
N THR A 317 15.36 8.81 -24.64
CA THR A 317 14.30 9.83 -24.65
C THR A 317 12.91 9.23 -24.79
N GLU A 318 12.78 8.15 -25.56
CA GLU A 318 11.52 7.45 -25.78
C GLU A 318 11.03 6.72 -24.52
N ILE A 319 11.91 6.09 -23.75
CA ILE A 319 11.55 5.44 -22.49
C ILE A 319 11.18 6.49 -21.45
N MET A 320 12.03 7.51 -21.30
CA MET A 320 11.82 8.57 -20.32
C MET A 320 10.50 9.32 -20.56
N ARG A 321 10.14 9.60 -21.82
CA ARG A 321 8.85 10.22 -22.16
C ARG A 321 7.64 9.39 -21.72
N VAL A 322 7.70 8.05 -21.84
CA VAL A 322 6.60 7.18 -21.38
C VAL A 322 6.58 7.10 -19.86
N LEU A 323 7.76 7.02 -19.23
CA LEU A 323 7.89 7.03 -17.78
C LEU A 323 7.36 8.34 -17.17
N ASP A 324 7.70 9.50 -17.75
CA ASP A 324 7.14 10.81 -17.42
C ASP A 324 5.63 10.79 -17.47
N THR A 325 5.04 10.26 -18.54
CA THR A 325 3.58 10.17 -18.69
C THR A 325 2.95 9.28 -17.61
N ILE A 326 3.60 8.17 -17.24
CA ILE A 326 3.14 7.29 -16.16
C ILE A 326 3.20 8.01 -14.81
N THR A 327 4.28 8.75 -14.53
CA THR A 327 4.45 9.48 -13.27
C THR A 327 3.55 10.71 -13.16
N ASP A 328 3.30 11.42 -14.26
CA ASP A 328 2.38 12.56 -14.31
C ASP A 328 0.92 12.15 -14.04
N ARG A 329 0.61 10.87 -14.26
CA ARG A 329 -0.69 10.25 -14.01
C ARG A 329 -0.66 9.31 -12.81
N ALA A 330 0.21 9.61 -11.85
CA ALA A 330 0.34 8.83 -10.63
C ALA A 330 -0.98 8.70 -9.87
N ASP A 331 -1.85 9.71 -9.93
CA ASP A 331 -3.19 9.67 -9.35
C ASP A 331 -4.07 8.53 -9.89
N GLU A 332 -3.88 8.10 -11.14
CA GLU A 332 -4.70 7.02 -11.72
C GLU A 332 -4.33 5.62 -11.24
N TRP A 333 -3.04 5.38 -10.95
CA TRP A 333 -2.56 4.07 -10.49
C TRP A 333 -2.16 4.05 -9.02
N CYS A 334 -1.97 5.21 -8.39
CA CYS A 334 -1.79 5.36 -6.95
C CYS A 334 -3.12 5.58 -6.20
N SER A 335 -4.26 5.65 -6.87
CA SER A 335 -5.60 5.84 -6.27
C SER A 335 -6.14 4.57 -5.58
N PRO A 336 -6.91 4.68 -4.48
CA PRO A 336 -7.64 3.54 -3.91
C PRO A 336 -8.74 3.03 -4.82
N GLN A 337 -9.13 3.81 -5.82
CA GLN A 337 -10.05 3.40 -6.88
C GLN A 337 -9.31 2.86 -8.12
N ALA A 338 -7.97 2.85 -8.11
CA ALA A 338 -7.21 2.28 -9.20
C ALA A 338 -7.54 0.79 -9.33
N HIS A 339 -7.84 0.35 -10.54
CA HIS A 339 -8.10 -1.07 -10.76
C HIS A 339 -6.84 -1.87 -10.40
N PHE A 340 -6.94 -2.74 -9.38
CA PHE A 340 -5.79 -3.47 -8.83
C PHE A 340 -5.01 -4.22 -9.93
N TYR A 341 -5.72 -4.97 -10.77
CA TYR A 341 -5.12 -5.74 -11.84
C TYR A 341 -4.62 -4.90 -13.03
N ASN A 342 -5.45 -4.02 -13.62
CA ASN A 342 -5.14 -3.32 -14.86
C ASN A 342 -4.29 -2.04 -14.69
N SER A 343 -4.48 -1.31 -13.60
CA SER A 343 -3.79 -0.04 -13.39
C SER A 343 -2.60 -0.21 -12.46
N LEU A 344 -2.84 -0.70 -11.23
CA LEU A 344 -1.80 -0.79 -10.19
C LEU A 344 -0.72 -1.82 -10.55
N LEU A 345 -1.10 -3.09 -10.77
CA LEU A 345 -0.14 -4.17 -11.01
C LEU A 345 0.61 -4.02 -12.32
N ILE A 346 -0.05 -3.66 -13.43
CA ILE A 346 0.65 -3.48 -14.73
C ILE A 346 1.65 -2.32 -14.64
N THR A 347 1.27 -1.20 -14.01
CA THR A 347 2.18 -0.06 -13.85
C THR A 347 3.35 -0.41 -12.93
N GLY A 348 3.08 -1.11 -11.83
CA GLY A 348 4.12 -1.64 -10.93
C GLY A 348 5.12 -2.52 -11.67
N LEU A 349 4.64 -3.48 -12.46
CA LEU A 349 5.48 -4.36 -13.27
C LEU A 349 6.34 -3.57 -14.26
N ALA A 350 5.77 -2.57 -14.94
CA ALA A 350 6.50 -1.77 -15.91
C ALA A 350 7.63 -0.94 -15.26
N ILE A 351 7.35 -0.29 -14.13
CA ILE A 351 8.36 0.48 -13.39
C ILE A 351 9.41 -0.45 -12.76
N ALA A 352 9.01 -1.63 -12.27
CA ALA A 352 9.94 -2.62 -11.73
C ALA A 352 10.87 -3.21 -12.81
N GLU A 353 10.37 -3.46 -14.02
CA GLU A 353 11.19 -3.86 -15.16
C GLU A 353 12.17 -2.76 -15.57
N TRP A 354 11.70 -1.50 -15.68
CA TRP A 354 12.57 -0.35 -15.94
C TRP A 354 13.69 -0.27 -14.91
N LEU A 355 13.35 -0.40 -13.62
CA LEU A 355 14.32 -0.34 -12.54
C LEU A 355 15.34 -1.47 -12.60
N SER A 356 14.89 -2.70 -12.88
CA SER A 356 15.77 -3.86 -13.01
C SER A 356 16.81 -3.65 -14.11
N ILE A 357 16.40 -3.14 -15.28
CA ILE A 357 17.30 -2.86 -16.41
C ILE A 357 18.21 -1.66 -16.08
N SER A 358 17.65 -0.61 -15.50
CA SER A 358 18.39 0.59 -15.09
C SER A 358 19.53 0.28 -14.13
N ARG A 359 19.32 -0.66 -13.19
CA ARG A 359 20.37 -1.13 -12.26
C ARG A 359 21.53 -1.82 -12.97
N THR A 360 21.28 -2.55 -14.05
CA THR A 360 22.35 -3.16 -14.85
C THR A 360 23.13 -2.12 -15.65
N ALA A 361 22.50 -1.00 -16.01
CA ALA A 361 23.13 0.12 -16.72
C ALA A 361 23.86 1.12 -15.78
N GLY A 362 23.54 1.13 -14.47
CA GLY A 362 24.17 2.01 -13.49
C GLY A 362 23.27 2.27 -12.27
N ASN A 363 23.62 3.28 -11.47
CA ASN A 363 22.78 3.67 -10.33
C ASN A 363 21.67 4.65 -10.77
N PRO A 364 20.39 4.24 -10.84
CA PRO A 364 19.29 5.10 -11.29
C PRO A 364 19.06 6.32 -10.39
N TYR A 365 19.36 6.19 -9.10
CA TYR A 365 19.28 7.31 -8.16
C TYR A 365 20.32 8.39 -8.46
N ALA A 366 21.55 7.97 -8.76
CA ALA A 366 22.61 8.89 -9.14
C ALA A 366 22.30 9.59 -10.47
N TRP A 367 21.74 8.87 -11.44
CA TRP A 367 21.30 9.43 -12.71
C TRP A 367 20.17 10.46 -12.51
N SER A 368 19.17 10.14 -11.68
CA SER A 368 18.05 11.03 -11.35
C SER A 368 18.53 12.40 -10.85
N ARG A 369 19.40 12.41 -9.83
CA ARG A 369 19.94 13.65 -9.26
C ARG A 369 20.73 14.48 -10.25
N LYS A 370 21.48 13.83 -11.14
CA LYS A 370 22.30 14.52 -12.14
C LYS A 370 21.43 15.23 -13.17
N ASN A 371 20.35 14.58 -13.61
CA ASN A 371 19.53 15.06 -14.72
C ASN A 371 18.30 15.88 -14.26
N LYS A 372 17.96 15.86 -12.96
CA LYS A 372 16.78 16.55 -12.39
C LYS A 372 15.49 16.20 -13.12
N ASP A 373 15.40 14.97 -13.58
CA ASP A 373 14.26 14.45 -14.34
C ASP A 373 13.04 14.36 -13.43
N LYS A 374 11.88 14.82 -13.89
CA LYS A 374 10.68 14.94 -13.06
C LYS A 374 10.14 13.57 -12.66
N ALA A 375 10.07 12.60 -13.58
CA ALA A 375 9.63 11.25 -13.27
C ALA A 375 10.52 10.60 -12.23
N LEU A 376 11.83 10.70 -12.41
CA LEU A 376 12.76 10.06 -11.49
C LEU A 376 12.81 10.76 -10.13
N THR A 377 12.66 12.08 -10.13
CA THR A 377 12.46 12.85 -8.88
C THR A 377 11.20 12.35 -8.17
N PHE A 378 10.10 12.12 -8.88
CA PHE A 378 8.90 11.55 -8.28
C PHE A 378 9.13 10.14 -7.69
N LEU A 379 9.79 9.25 -8.44
CA LEU A 379 10.04 7.87 -8.02
C LEU A 379 10.98 7.78 -6.81
N PHE A 380 11.98 8.67 -6.72
CA PHE A 380 13.06 8.56 -5.74
C PHE A 380 13.08 9.65 -4.66
N ASP A 381 12.61 10.86 -4.95
CA ASP A 381 12.59 12.01 -4.02
C ASP A 381 11.20 12.22 -3.38
N PHE A 382 10.44 11.13 -3.32
CA PHE A 382 9.01 11.02 -3.01
C PHE A 382 8.42 12.11 -2.08
N PRO A 383 7.39 12.86 -2.52
CA PRO A 383 6.73 13.87 -1.70
C PRO A 383 5.67 13.24 -0.80
N VAL A 384 6.03 12.88 0.44
CA VAL A 384 5.26 12.96 1.72
C VAL A 384 3.78 12.45 1.80
N GLN A 385 3.16 12.00 0.72
CA GLN A 385 1.78 11.48 0.68
C GLN A 385 1.84 9.99 0.40
N MET A 386 1.31 9.18 1.32
CA MET A 386 1.08 7.76 1.05
C MET A 386 0.34 7.62 -0.28
N PRO A 387 0.69 6.62 -1.12
CA PRO A 387 -0.14 6.30 -2.26
C PRO A 387 -1.56 6.10 -1.76
N SER A 388 -2.50 6.81 -2.37
CA SER A 388 -3.87 6.87 -1.88
C SER A 388 -4.58 5.50 -1.88
N PHE A 389 -4.04 4.48 -2.55
CA PHE A 389 -4.51 3.09 -2.45
C PHE A 389 -4.34 2.44 -1.08
N TYR A 390 -3.51 3.00 -0.21
CA TYR A 390 -3.45 2.54 1.16
C TYR A 390 -4.79 2.82 1.85
N PRO A 391 -5.51 1.80 2.36
CA PRO A 391 -6.88 1.97 2.80
C PRO A 391 -7.00 2.99 3.92
N LYS A 392 -7.75 4.08 3.67
CA LYS A 392 -8.12 5.09 4.67
C LYS A 392 -8.88 4.50 5.87
N SER A 393 -9.40 3.28 5.78
CA SER A 393 -10.16 2.63 6.86
C SER A 393 -9.29 2.06 7.98
N LYS A 394 -7.99 1.81 7.73
CA LYS A 394 -7.01 1.55 8.81
C LYS A 394 -6.45 2.84 9.42
N VAL A 395 -6.69 3.95 8.73
CA VAL A 395 -6.25 5.29 9.10
C VAL A 395 -7.35 5.88 9.97
N GLY A 396 -7.17 5.80 11.30
CA GLY A 396 -8.17 6.31 12.26
C GLY A 396 -8.61 7.75 11.93
N ILE A 397 -9.75 8.19 12.47
CA ILE A 397 -10.26 9.59 12.28
C ILE A 397 -9.15 10.63 12.52
N VAL A 398 -8.30 10.39 13.53
CA VAL A 398 -7.12 11.18 13.87
C VAL A 398 -6.19 11.36 12.67
N GLU A 399 -6.00 10.33 11.89
CA GLU A 399 -4.96 10.21 10.89
C GLU A 399 -5.44 10.78 9.53
N ASN A 400 -6.75 10.69 9.25
CA ASN A 400 -7.41 11.49 8.21
C ASN A 400 -7.35 12.99 8.53
N PHE A 401 -7.58 13.36 9.78
CA PHE A 401 -7.48 14.75 10.25
C PHE A 401 -6.03 15.28 10.16
N LEU A 402 -5.04 14.47 10.55
CA LEU A 402 -3.62 14.81 10.39
C LEU A 402 -3.21 14.94 8.91
N ASN A 403 -3.75 14.10 8.02
CA ASN A 403 -3.54 14.22 6.58
C ASN A 403 -4.06 15.56 6.05
N GLU A 404 -5.29 15.94 6.40
CA GLU A 404 -5.91 17.22 6.02
C GLU A 404 -5.17 18.43 6.61
N LEU A 405 -4.64 18.30 7.82
CA LEU A 405 -3.80 19.32 8.45
C LEU A 405 -2.41 19.44 7.81
N THR A 406 -1.84 18.33 7.31
CA THR A 406 -0.56 18.38 6.59
C THR A 406 -0.68 18.94 5.18
N THR A 407 -1.79 18.69 4.47
CA THR A 407 -2.04 19.25 3.13
C THR A 407 -2.28 20.76 3.17
N THR A 408 -2.82 21.28 4.28
CA THR A 408 -3.09 22.71 4.50
C THR A 408 -1.89 23.54 5.00
N ARG A 409 -0.65 23.01 4.90
CA ARG A 409 0.59 23.66 5.40
C ARG A 409 0.61 23.96 6.91
N LEU A 410 -0.27 23.37 7.71
CA LEU A 410 -0.34 23.57 9.16
C LEU A 410 0.58 22.62 9.94
N HIS A 411 1.80 22.38 9.44
CA HIS A 411 2.75 21.41 10.02
C HIS A 411 3.06 21.64 11.51
N GLY A 412 2.99 22.89 11.99
CA GLY A 412 3.15 23.22 13.41
C GLY A 412 2.00 22.70 14.28
N LEU A 413 0.75 22.78 13.78
CA LEU A 413 -0.44 22.33 14.49
C LEU A 413 -0.56 20.79 14.47
N THR A 414 -0.18 20.15 13.37
CA THR A 414 -0.13 18.68 13.25
C THR A 414 0.86 18.08 14.24
N ASN A 415 2.08 18.62 14.30
CA ASN A 415 3.10 18.20 15.29
C ASN A 415 2.67 18.49 16.74
N PHE A 416 1.94 19.58 16.97
CA PHE A 416 1.38 19.90 18.28
C PHE A 416 0.33 18.88 18.71
N ILE A 417 -0.63 18.57 17.83
CA ILE A 417 -1.72 17.62 18.07
C ILE A 417 -1.18 16.19 18.23
N GLU A 418 -0.27 15.73 17.37
CA GLU A 418 0.36 14.40 17.45
C GLU A 418 1.18 14.18 18.73
N ARG A 419 1.92 15.21 19.19
CA ARG A 419 2.72 15.11 20.44
C ARG A 419 1.86 15.15 21.69
N SER A 420 0.65 15.65 21.55
CA SER A 420 -0.22 15.88 22.67
C SER A 420 -1.10 14.64 22.89
N ILE A 421 -0.77 13.88 23.94
CA ILE A 421 -1.53 12.80 24.62
C ILE A 421 -3.03 13.20 24.90
N THR A 422 -3.40 14.42 24.54
CA THR A 422 -4.67 15.08 24.73
C THR A 422 -5.85 14.49 24.00
N ILE A 423 -5.77 13.74 22.88
CA ILE A 423 -7.03 13.22 22.32
C ILE A 423 -7.64 12.14 23.23
N GLN A 424 -6.85 11.17 23.70
CA GLN A 424 -7.33 10.20 24.70
C GLN A 424 -7.65 10.90 26.04
N ASP A 425 -6.81 11.82 26.52
CA ASP A 425 -7.08 12.56 27.76
C ASP A 425 -8.33 13.47 27.64
N ILE A 426 -8.59 14.11 26.50
CA ILE A 426 -9.78 14.95 26.22
C ILE A 426 -11.01 14.06 26.06
N SER A 427 -10.90 12.92 25.36
CA SER A 427 -12.00 11.97 25.21
C SER A 427 -12.38 11.34 26.55
N ALA A 428 -11.38 10.94 27.34
CA ALA A 428 -11.57 10.44 28.69
C ALA A 428 -12.13 11.53 29.61
N MET A 429 -11.70 12.79 29.46
CA MET A 429 -12.26 13.93 30.19
C MET A 429 -13.72 14.17 29.79
N PHE A 430 -14.05 14.20 28.50
CA PHE A 430 -15.42 14.36 28.00
C PHE A 430 -16.33 13.22 28.47
N LEU A 431 -15.84 11.98 28.39
CA LEU A 431 -16.58 10.81 28.85
C LEU A 431 -16.73 10.79 30.38
N SER A 432 -15.71 11.21 31.13
CA SER A 432 -15.78 11.34 32.58
C SER A 432 -16.76 12.43 33.00
N VAL A 433 -16.81 13.55 32.27
CA VAL A 433 -17.79 14.62 32.47
C VAL A 433 -19.19 14.11 32.14
N LEU A 434 -19.39 13.43 31.01
CA LEU A 434 -20.68 12.86 30.61
C LEU A 434 -21.17 11.77 31.58
N ILE A 435 -20.28 10.89 32.05
CA ILE A 435 -20.60 9.86 33.06
C ILE A 435 -20.92 10.51 34.40
N PHE A 436 -20.16 11.53 34.80
CA PHE A 436 -20.45 12.30 36.00
C PHE A 436 -21.85 12.90 35.94
N PHE A 437 -22.17 13.64 34.86
CA PHE A 437 -23.47 14.26 34.66
C PHE A 437 -24.62 13.28 34.40
N GLY A 438 -24.35 12.10 33.82
CA GLY A 438 -25.37 11.11 33.48
C GLY A 438 -25.70 10.11 34.59
N ILE A 439 -24.73 9.76 35.45
CA ILE A 439 -24.91 8.73 36.49
C ILE A 439 -25.07 9.34 37.89
N TYR A 440 -24.35 10.42 38.20
CA TYR A 440 -24.19 10.88 39.59
C TYR A 440 -24.76 12.26 39.88
N VAL A 441 -25.03 13.06 38.86
CA VAL A 441 -25.68 14.34 39.09
C VAL A 441 -27.17 14.07 39.18
N ASP A 442 -27.63 13.93 40.43
CA ASP A 442 -29.04 14.01 40.79
C ASP A 442 -29.66 15.21 40.06
N SER A 443 -30.89 15.06 39.55
CA SER A 443 -31.57 16.12 38.79
C SER A 443 -31.58 17.45 39.55
N ASP A 444 -31.51 17.39 40.89
CA ASP A 444 -31.47 18.53 41.79
C ASP A 444 -30.11 19.23 41.85
N LEU A 445 -28.99 18.55 41.60
CA LEU A 445 -27.67 19.18 41.45
C LEU A 445 -27.51 19.85 40.08
N ILE A 446 -28.08 19.29 39.00
CA ILE A 446 -28.20 20.00 37.71
C ILE A 446 -29.06 21.24 37.90
N LYS A 447 -30.22 21.13 38.56
CA LYS A 447 -31.06 22.29 38.89
C LYS A 447 -30.31 23.32 39.75
N ALA A 448 -29.51 22.89 40.73
CA ALA A 448 -28.75 23.78 41.59
C ALA A 448 -27.60 24.51 40.88
N ILE A 449 -26.96 23.88 39.89
CA ILE A 449 -25.93 24.49 39.03
C ILE A 449 -26.56 25.41 37.97
N MET A 450 -27.77 25.07 37.51
CA MET A 450 -28.58 25.85 36.58
C MET A 450 -29.33 27.02 37.26
N LEU A 451 -29.31 27.12 38.61
CA LEU A 451 -29.84 28.27 39.34
C LEU A 451 -28.95 29.51 39.07
N PRO A 452 -29.49 30.60 38.50
CA PRO A 452 -28.70 31.76 38.09
C PRO A 452 -27.95 32.42 39.26
N GLY A 453 -26.66 32.72 39.09
CA GLY A 453 -25.79 33.34 40.11
C GLY A 453 -24.89 32.36 40.88
N ASN A 454 -25.24 31.08 40.91
CA ASN A 454 -24.42 30.03 41.51
C ASN A 454 -23.39 29.44 40.54
N THR A 455 -23.51 29.75 39.25
CA THR A 455 -22.60 29.26 38.21
C THR A 455 -21.16 29.65 38.51
N PHE A 456 -20.89 30.88 38.96
CA PHE A 456 -19.53 31.29 39.33
C PHE A 456 -19.07 30.58 40.61
N VAL A 457 -19.96 30.36 41.58
CA VAL A 457 -19.64 29.69 42.86
C VAL A 457 -19.33 28.21 42.68
N TYR A 458 -19.95 27.53 41.70
CA TYR A 458 -19.67 26.11 41.40
C TYR A 458 -18.65 25.92 40.28
N ALA A 459 -18.62 26.80 39.28
CA ALA A 459 -17.62 26.76 38.21
C ALA A 459 -16.24 27.21 38.70
N THR A 460 -16.14 28.16 39.64
CA THR A 460 -14.82 28.63 40.12
C THR A 460 -14.04 27.53 40.86
N PRO A 461 -14.63 26.73 41.77
CA PRO A 461 -13.96 25.58 42.37
C PRO A 461 -13.62 24.50 41.35
N LEU A 462 -14.52 24.19 40.41
CA LEU A 462 -14.24 23.22 39.34
C LEU A 462 -13.10 23.70 38.43
N LEU A 463 -13.09 24.98 38.08
CA LEU A 463 -12.05 25.64 37.29
C LEU A 463 -10.74 25.71 38.09
N ALA A 464 -10.79 25.99 39.40
CA ALA A 464 -9.62 26.01 40.27
C ALA A 464 -9.03 24.60 40.47
N ILE A 465 -9.88 23.57 40.63
CA ILE A 465 -9.47 22.16 40.69
C ILE A 465 -8.85 21.76 39.34
N TYR A 466 -9.44 22.18 38.23
CA TYR A 466 -8.95 21.91 36.89
C TYR A 466 -7.61 22.61 36.62
N ILE A 467 -7.49 23.89 36.94
CA ILE A 467 -6.24 24.67 36.85
C ILE A 467 -5.19 24.04 37.77
N SER A 468 -5.55 23.63 38.99
CA SER A 468 -4.63 22.96 39.92
C SER A 468 -4.18 21.59 39.40
N TRP A 469 -5.05 20.84 38.74
CA TRP A 469 -4.71 19.58 38.07
C TRP A 469 -3.79 19.80 36.87
N LEU A 470 -4.05 20.82 36.05
CA LEU A 470 -3.17 21.23 34.95
C LEU A 470 -1.79 21.67 35.45
N LEU A 471 -1.73 22.39 36.58
CA LEU A 471 -0.48 22.79 37.26
C LEU A 471 0.27 21.59 37.87
N LEU A 472 -0.45 20.59 38.39
CA LEU A 472 0.16 19.34 38.86
C LEU A 472 0.74 18.51 37.69
N LYS A 473 0.03 18.45 36.55
CA LYS A 473 0.55 17.84 35.31
C LYS A 473 1.66 18.68 34.66
N TRP A 474 1.71 20.00 34.87
CA TRP A 474 2.82 20.85 34.44
C TRP A 474 4.13 20.45 35.08
N ARG A 475 4.11 20.12 36.38
CA ARG A 475 5.30 19.65 37.11
C ARG A 475 5.85 18.32 36.57
N SER A 476 5.07 17.58 35.79
CA SER A 476 5.48 16.32 35.16
C SER A 476 5.71 16.41 33.64
N ARG A 477 5.70 17.62 33.03
CA ARG A 477 5.93 17.80 31.59
C ARG A 477 7.22 18.59 31.29
N PRO A 478 7.99 18.23 30.24
CA PRO A 478 9.34 18.77 30.01
C PRO A 478 9.41 20.12 29.25
N SER A 479 8.32 20.71 28.72
CA SER A 479 8.40 21.94 27.92
C SER A 479 7.33 23.00 28.25
N THR A 480 7.78 24.23 28.52
CA THR A 480 6.96 25.40 28.88
C THR A 480 6.00 25.86 27.76
N LEU A 481 6.37 25.68 26.49
CA LEU A 481 5.58 26.16 25.35
C LEU A 481 4.24 25.40 25.20
N ASN A 482 4.28 24.06 25.38
CA ASN A 482 3.08 23.22 25.34
C ASN A 482 2.14 23.48 26.52
N PHE A 483 2.68 23.97 27.64
CA PHE A 483 1.87 24.39 28.77
C PHE A 483 1.10 25.67 28.45
N ILE A 484 1.76 26.67 27.86
CA ILE A 484 1.11 27.95 27.50
C ILE A 484 -0.06 27.70 26.53
N SER A 485 0.12 26.87 25.50
CA SER A 485 -0.95 26.59 24.53
C SER A 485 -2.11 25.78 25.13
N THR A 486 -1.82 24.79 25.97
CA THR A 486 -2.86 24.00 26.64
C THR A 486 -3.67 24.86 27.62
N THR A 487 -2.99 25.73 28.38
CA THR A 487 -3.62 26.67 29.32
C THR A 487 -4.44 27.73 28.57
N LEU A 488 -3.96 28.22 27.42
CA LEU A 488 -4.70 29.17 26.60
C LEU A 488 -5.99 28.54 26.04
N LEU A 489 -5.93 27.31 25.52
CA LEU A 489 -7.09 26.60 25.00
C LEU A 489 -8.11 26.30 26.11
N ALA A 490 -7.64 25.84 27.27
CA ALA A 490 -8.47 25.63 28.45
C ALA A 490 -9.16 26.92 28.91
N ALA A 491 -8.43 28.04 28.95
CA ALA A 491 -8.98 29.35 29.31
C ALA A 491 -10.05 29.82 28.31
N ILE A 492 -9.82 29.62 27.00
CA ILE A 492 -10.80 29.96 25.96
C ILE A 492 -12.08 29.12 26.09
N MET A 493 -11.97 27.81 26.34
CA MET A 493 -13.15 26.97 26.53
C MET A 493 -13.91 27.30 27.81
N ALA A 494 -13.20 27.57 28.91
CA ALA A 494 -13.80 28.02 30.16
C ALA A 494 -14.53 29.36 29.96
N TRP A 495 -13.93 30.30 29.23
CA TRP A 495 -14.54 31.59 28.92
C TRP A 495 -15.78 31.44 28.04
N GLY A 496 -15.75 30.57 27.02
CA GLY A 496 -16.92 30.28 26.18
C GLY A 496 -18.07 29.68 26.97
N LEU A 497 -17.77 28.80 27.94
CA LEU A 497 -18.76 28.22 28.84
C LEU A 497 -19.37 29.27 29.77
N ILE A 498 -18.54 30.14 30.36
CA ILE A 498 -18.98 31.24 31.23
C ILE A 498 -19.83 32.24 30.44
N TRP A 499 -19.40 32.62 29.23
CA TRP A 499 -20.15 33.51 28.36
C TRP A 499 -21.53 32.93 28.02
N TRP A 500 -21.58 31.67 27.58
CA TRP A 500 -22.82 30.98 27.25
C TRP A 500 -23.80 30.97 28.42
N LEU A 501 -23.29 30.77 29.64
CA LEU A 501 -24.09 30.81 30.87
C LEU A 501 -24.53 32.25 31.24
N SER A 502 -23.72 33.26 30.92
CA SER A 502 -23.99 34.68 31.25
C SER A 502 -25.06 35.35 30.37
N LEU A 503 -25.28 34.89 29.14
CA LEU A 503 -26.28 35.45 28.21
C LEU A 503 -27.75 35.17 28.61
N SER A 504 -27.99 34.55 29.76
CA SER A 504 -29.25 33.87 30.06
C SER A 504 -30.19 34.54 31.08
N ASN A 505 -29.96 35.77 31.60
CA ASN A 505 -31.05 36.47 32.30
C ASN A 505 -30.84 37.94 32.70
N ASP A 506 -31.96 38.66 32.87
CA ASP A 506 -32.04 40.13 33.06
C ASP A 506 -32.75 40.58 34.37
N GLN A 507 -32.91 39.76 35.40
CA GLN A 507 -33.60 40.19 36.65
C GLN A 507 -33.01 39.56 37.92
N ILE A 508 -31.94 40.15 38.48
CA ILE A 508 -31.28 39.67 39.72
C ILE A 508 -30.67 40.83 40.54
N GLU A 509 -31.49 41.57 41.28
CA GLU A 509 -30.97 42.41 42.38
C GLU A 509 -31.34 41.85 43.77
N THR A 510 -32.28 40.89 43.85
CA THR A 510 -32.96 40.56 45.12
C THR A 510 -32.42 39.32 45.85
N ALA A 511 -31.56 38.50 45.23
CA ALA A 511 -31.19 37.18 45.78
C ALA A 511 -29.80 37.10 46.45
N LEU A 512 -29.00 38.17 46.41
CA LEU A 512 -27.57 38.11 46.76
C LEU A 512 -27.20 38.16 48.25
N ASN A 513 -28.15 38.20 49.19
CA ASN A 513 -27.82 38.51 50.58
C ASN A 513 -27.56 37.32 51.54
N ASN A 514 -27.57 36.04 51.14
CA ASN A 514 -27.62 34.93 52.12
C ASN A 514 -26.68 33.70 51.97
N ILE A 515 -25.56 33.74 51.24
CA ILE A 515 -24.63 32.58 51.18
C ILE A 515 -23.19 32.96 51.50
N THR A 516 -22.66 32.49 52.64
CA THR A 516 -21.27 32.70 53.12
C THR A 516 -20.49 31.39 53.31
N ILE A 517 -19.16 31.48 53.19
CA ILE A 517 -18.11 30.43 53.22
C ILE A 517 -18.14 29.47 54.44
N GLY A 518 -18.93 29.76 55.47
CA GLY A 518 -19.09 28.93 56.66
C GLY A 518 -20.05 27.74 56.53
N ASN A 519 -20.72 27.54 55.39
CA ASN A 519 -21.70 26.47 55.23
C ASN A 519 -21.02 25.08 55.12
N PRO A 520 -21.31 24.11 56.01
CA PRO A 520 -20.73 22.75 55.96
C PRO A 520 -20.96 22.02 54.64
N GLU A 521 -22.04 22.34 53.91
CA GLU A 521 -22.35 21.72 52.62
C GLU A 521 -21.35 22.11 51.52
N PHE A 522 -20.72 23.29 51.61
CA PHE A 522 -19.64 23.70 50.71
C PHE A 522 -18.42 22.78 50.84
N TRP A 523 -18.04 22.43 52.06
CA TRP A 523 -16.87 21.59 52.33
C TRP A 523 -17.12 20.11 52.04
N ARG A 524 -18.36 19.63 52.23
CA ARG A 524 -18.77 18.26 51.87
C ARG A 524 -18.66 18.01 50.36
N LEU A 525 -19.04 18.98 49.54
CA LEU A 525 -18.92 18.90 48.08
C LEU A 525 -17.45 18.78 47.64
N ILE A 526 -16.56 19.61 48.21
CA ILE A 526 -15.12 19.60 47.89
C ILE A 526 -14.46 18.25 48.24
N LEU A 527 -14.73 17.73 49.44
CA LEU A 527 -14.18 16.44 49.88
C LEU A 527 -14.68 15.27 49.02
N PHE A 528 -15.94 15.32 48.57
CA PHE A 528 -16.51 14.31 47.69
C PHE A 528 -15.81 14.25 46.31
N PHE A 529 -15.57 15.40 45.67
CA PHE A 529 -14.86 15.46 44.39
C PHE A 529 -13.40 14.98 44.48
N ALA A 530 -12.70 15.31 45.57
CA ALA A 530 -11.33 14.84 45.77
C ALA A 530 -11.26 13.31 45.93
N LEU A 531 -12.21 12.70 46.65
CA LEU A 531 -12.28 11.26 46.83
C LEU A 531 -12.63 10.54 45.51
N PHE A 532 -13.53 11.11 44.71
CA PHE A 532 -14.01 10.51 43.47
C PHE A 532 -12.92 10.47 42.37
N ILE A 533 -12.08 11.50 42.30
CA ILE A 533 -10.92 11.54 41.39
C ILE A 533 -9.90 10.44 41.76
N ASP A 534 -9.64 10.21 43.05
CA ASP A 534 -8.72 9.17 43.50
C ASP A 534 -9.28 7.75 43.27
N ILE A 535 -10.59 7.57 43.49
CA ILE A 535 -11.29 6.30 43.21
C ILE A 535 -11.33 5.99 41.72
N GLY A 536 -11.64 6.96 40.84
CA GLY A 536 -11.63 6.77 39.39
C GLY A 536 -10.26 6.38 38.86
N LYS A 537 -9.20 7.01 39.38
CA LYS A 537 -7.82 6.68 39.03
C LYS A 537 -7.42 5.26 39.46
N ARG A 538 -7.85 4.83 40.66
CA ARG A 538 -7.62 3.47 41.16
C ARG A 538 -8.49 2.43 40.46
N LEU A 539 -9.72 2.76 40.06
CA LEU A 539 -10.58 1.85 39.30
C LEU A 539 -10.02 1.59 37.92
N ILE A 540 -9.55 2.61 37.21
CA ILE A 540 -8.87 2.44 35.91
C ILE A 540 -7.64 1.55 36.05
N SER A 541 -6.83 1.75 37.11
CA SER A 541 -5.63 0.92 37.33
C SER A 541 -5.92 -0.50 37.86
N ARG A 542 -7.03 -0.73 38.58
CA ARG A 542 -7.38 -2.04 39.19
C ARG A 542 -8.36 -2.88 38.40
N THR A 543 -9.20 -2.29 37.55
CA THR A 543 -10.18 -3.05 36.75
C THR A 543 -9.54 -3.82 35.61
N HIS A 544 -8.22 -3.76 35.42
CA HIS A 544 -7.53 -4.40 34.30
C HIS A 544 -8.20 -4.05 32.96
N LEU A 545 -8.79 -2.86 32.85
CA LEU A 545 -9.40 -2.36 31.61
C LEU A 545 -8.32 -2.21 30.53
N ASP A 546 -7.09 -1.89 30.94
CA ASP A 546 -5.89 -1.98 30.11
C ASP A 546 -5.66 -3.40 29.58
N ARG A 547 -5.91 -4.45 30.39
CA ARG A 547 -5.87 -5.84 29.90
C ARG A 547 -7.07 -6.17 29.03
N LEU A 548 -8.31 -5.78 29.33
CA LEU A 548 -9.45 -6.07 28.44
C LEU A 548 -9.34 -5.39 27.05
N LEU A 549 -8.63 -4.26 26.97
CA LEU A 549 -8.31 -3.59 25.72
C LEU A 549 -7.09 -4.19 24.99
N LEU A 550 -6.25 -4.98 25.68
CA LEU A 550 -5.03 -5.61 25.16
C LEU A 550 -5.10 -7.17 25.09
N ASP A 551 -6.08 -7.82 25.73
CA ASP A 551 -6.26 -9.29 25.84
C ASP A 551 -6.51 -9.94 24.46
N PRO A 552 -7.22 -9.30 23.50
CA PRO A 552 -7.33 -9.85 22.14
C PRO A 552 -5.98 -9.90 21.39
N ILE A 553 -4.98 -9.14 21.86
CA ILE A 553 -3.64 -9.05 21.27
C ILE A 553 -2.70 -10.07 21.92
N GLU A 554 -2.74 -10.22 23.25
CA GLU A 554 -1.88 -11.18 23.97
C GLU A 554 -2.31 -12.64 23.77
N LYS A 555 -3.62 -12.96 23.73
CA LYS A 555 -4.11 -14.34 23.44
C LYS A 555 -3.89 -14.82 22.00
N ARG A 556 -3.39 -13.95 21.11
CA ARG A 556 -2.98 -14.30 19.74
C ARG A 556 -1.46 -14.36 19.57
N LEU A 557 -0.71 -14.07 20.64
CA LEU A 557 0.76 -14.12 20.69
C LEU A 557 1.28 -15.38 21.40
N GLU A 558 0.42 -16.12 22.09
CA GLU A 558 0.58 -17.56 22.41
C GLU A 558 -0.02 -18.41 21.28
#